data_AF-A0A817NDE1-F1
#
_entry.id   AF-A0A817NDE1-F1
#
_cell.length_a   1.000
_cell.length_b   1.000
_cell.length_c   1.000
_cell.angle_alpha   90.00
_cell.angle_beta   90.00
_cell.angle_gamma   90.00
#
_symmetry.space_group_name_H-M   'P 1'
#
loop_
_entity.id
_entity.type
_entity.pdbx_description
1 polymer ?
#
loop_
_entity_poly.entity_id
_entity_poly.type
_entity_poly.pdbx_seq_one_letter_code
_entity_poly.pdbx_strand_id
1 'polypeptide(L)'
;MNDLFFVERLNFGQLLLLNIINGTLKFLSSGSYEIIYIYANELFSTNVRNTGMGICSMVAHIGAIIEAYTDDNLTRLWIHLPILSYGNVSLIAAVFALIFPETLSQPLPQSVDNIEKMNLIK
;
A
#
# COMPACT_ATOMS: atom_id res chain seq x y z
N MET A 1 -4.38 20.92 -21.79
CA MET A 1 -5.57 21.41 -22.53
C MET A 1 -6.35 20.27 -23.21
N ASN A 2 -5.77 19.09 -23.43
CA ASN A 2 -6.44 17.98 -24.13
C ASN A 2 -7.23 17.04 -23.22
N ASP A 3 -6.90 16.91 -21.92
CA ASP A 3 -7.54 15.94 -21.03
C ASP A 3 -8.88 16.39 -20.43
N LEU A 4 -9.01 17.68 -20.08
CA LEU A 4 -10.29 18.26 -19.65
C LEU A 4 -11.34 18.12 -20.78
N PHE A 5 -10.87 18.24 -22.02
CA PHE A 5 -11.69 18.08 -23.22
C PHE A 5 -12.14 16.63 -23.45
N PHE A 6 -11.40 15.63 -22.98
CA PHE A 6 -11.81 14.22 -23.02
C PHE A 6 -12.90 13.92 -21.97
N VAL A 7 -12.77 14.50 -20.76
CA VAL A 7 -13.80 14.40 -19.72
C VAL A 7 -15.10 15.09 -20.17
N GLU A 8 -15.02 16.25 -20.83
CA GLU A 8 -16.18 16.92 -21.45
C GLU A 8 -16.78 16.17 -22.66
N ARG A 9 -16.00 15.31 -23.32
CA ARG A 9 -16.46 14.47 -24.45
C ARG A 9 -17.23 13.22 -24.01
N LEU A 10 -17.15 12.84 -22.74
CA LEU A 10 -17.80 11.64 -22.19
C LEU A 10 -19.25 11.94 -21.80
N ASN A 11 -20.14 10.97 -22.02
CA ASN A 11 -21.53 11.09 -21.60
C ASN A 11 -21.65 11.02 -20.07
N PHE A 12 -22.70 11.63 -19.52
CA PHE A 12 -22.98 11.61 -18.07
C PHE A 12 -22.91 10.19 -17.46
N GLY A 13 -23.41 9.17 -18.17
CA GLY A 13 -23.32 7.77 -17.74
C GLY A 13 -21.88 7.25 -17.63
N GLN A 14 -20.97 7.64 -18.53
CA GLN A 14 -19.57 7.23 -18.48
C GLN A 14 -18.82 7.94 -17.35
N LEU A 15 -19.12 9.21 -17.09
CA LEU A 15 -18.58 9.93 -15.94
C LEU A 15 -19.02 9.31 -14.60
N LEU A 16 -20.27 8.87 -14.52
CA LEU A 16 -20.80 8.18 -13.34
C LEU A 16 -20.08 6.84 -13.11
N LEU A 17 -19.86 6.06 -14.17
CA LEU A 17 -19.10 4.81 -14.08
C LEU A 17 -17.65 5.04 -13.62
N LEU A 18 -16.96 6.05 -14.18
CA LEU A 18 -15.59 6.36 -13.77
C LEU A 18 -15.47 6.76 -12.30
N ASN A 19 -16.41 7.58 -11.80
CA ASN A 19 -16.40 7.98 -10.39
C ASN A 19 -16.69 6.81 -9.45
N ILE A 20 -17.58 5.89 -9.82
CA ILE A 20 -17.85 4.68 -9.04
C ILE A 20 -16.60 3.80 -8.98
N ILE A 21 -15.95 3.55 -10.12
CA ILE A 21 -14.72 2.75 -10.19
C ILE A 21 -13.63 3.36 -9.29
N ASN A 22 -13.40 4.67 -9.40
CA ASN A 22 -12.41 5.38 -8.56
C ASN A 22 -12.75 5.29 -7.07
N GLY A 23 -14.02 5.39 -6.70
CA GLY A 23 -14.48 5.25 -5.32
C GLY A 23 -14.24 3.85 -4.76
N THR A 24 -14.57 2.81 -5.52
CA THR A 24 -14.37 1.41 -5.11
C THR A 24 -12.89 1.07 -4.94
N LEU A 25 -12.02 1.54 -5.84
CA LEU A 25 -10.58 1.31 -5.74
C LEU A 25 -9.97 1.93 -4.48
N LYS A 26 -10.36 3.18 -4.17
CA LYS A 26 -9.91 3.87 -2.94
C LYS A 26 -10.38 3.14 -1.68
N PHE A 27 -11.61 2.66 -1.67
CA PHE A 27 -12.16 1.91 -0.54
C PHE A 27 -11.40 0.60 -0.29
N LEU A 28 -11.13 -0.19 -1.35
CA LEU A 28 -10.35 -1.42 -1.24
C LEU A 28 -8.96 -1.16 -0.68
N SER A 29 -8.26 -0.14 -1.18
CA SER A 29 -6.91 0.19 -0.72
C SER A 29 -6.87 0.55 0.76
N SER A 30 -7.87 1.30 1.25
CA SER A 30 -7.98 1.65 2.68
C SER A 30 -8.23 0.40 3.54
N GLY A 31 -9.14 -0.48 3.12
CA GLY A 31 -9.44 -1.71 3.85
C GLY A 31 -8.24 -2.65 3.94
N SER A 32 -7.50 -2.81 2.84
CA SER A 32 -6.26 -3.61 2.84
C SER A 32 -5.21 -3.04 3.78
N TYR A 33 -5.03 -1.71 3.80
CA TYR A 33 -4.09 -1.06 4.70
C TYR A 33 -4.44 -1.32 6.17
N GLU A 34 -5.72 -1.26 6.54
CA GLU A 34 -6.18 -1.50 7.90
C GLU A 34 -5.96 -2.96 8.35
N ILE A 35 -6.25 -3.93 7.49
CA ILE A 35 -6.01 -5.36 7.77
C ILE A 35 -4.52 -5.63 7.99
N ILE A 36 -3.66 -5.11 7.11
CA ILE A 36 -2.21 -5.28 7.22
C ILE A 36 -1.69 -4.61 8.51
N TYR A 37 -2.23 -3.44 8.85
CA TYR A 37 -1.84 -2.73 10.07
C TYR A 37 -2.23 -3.48 11.35
N ILE A 38 -3.41 -4.10 11.37
CA ILE A 38 -3.85 -4.96 12.48
C ILE A 38 -2.97 -6.21 12.55
N TYR A 39 -2.72 -6.88 11.42
CA TYR A 39 -1.87 -8.07 11.38
C TYR A 39 -0.44 -7.78 11.84
N ALA A 40 0.13 -6.66 11.40
CA ALA A 40 1.44 -6.20 11.85
C ALA A 40 1.46 -5.97 13.38
N ASN A 41 0.38 -5.42 13.95
CA ASN A 41 0.24 -5.23 15.39
C ASN A 41 0.22 -6.53 16.19
N GLU A 42 -0.39 -7.59 15.64
CA GLU A 42 -0.42 -8.91 16.27
C GLU A 42 0.93 -9.63 16.16
N LEU A 43 1.69 -9.35 15.08
CA LEU A 43 2.97 -10.00 14.82
C LEU A 43 4.15 -9.38 15.60
N PHE A 44 4.07 -8.12 16.03
CA PHE A 44 5.16 -7.47 16.76
C PHE A 44 5.05 -7.68 18.28
N SER A 45 6.10 -8.24 18.90
CA SER A 45 6.20 -8.30 20.37
C SER A 45 6.29 -6.89 20.98
N THR A 46 5.84 -6.73 22.22
CA THR A 46 5.63 -5.43 22.90
C THR A 46 6.85 -4.49 22.85
N ASN A 47 8.07 -5.04 22.79
CA ASN A 47 9.32 -4.28 22.75
C ASN A 47 9.62 -3.65 21.38
N VAL A 48 9.16 -4.27 20.28
CA VAL A 48 9.41 -3.79 18.91
C VAL A 48 8.16 -3.20 18.26
N ARG A 49 6.97 -3.39 18.86
CA ARG A 49 5.68 -2.91 18.32
C ARG A 49 5.66 -1.40 18.07
N ASN A 50 6.10 -0.60 19.05
CA ASN A 50 6.06 0.86 18.93
C ASN A 50 6.99 1.37 17.80
N THR A 51 8.20 0.80 17.72
CA THR A 51 9.18 1.15 16.68
C THR A 51 8.76 0.64 15.31
N GLY A 52 8.27 -0.59 15.21
CA GLY A 52 7.80 -1.20 13.97
C GLY A 52 6.61 -0.45 13.37
N MET A 53 5.60 -0.11 14.19
CA MET A 53 4.49 0.72 13.74
C MET A 53 4.94 2.12 13.31
N GLY A 54 5.90 2.73 14.03
CA GLY A 54 6.47 4.03 13.66
C GLY A 54 7.12 3.99 12.28
N ILE A 55 7.93 2.96 11.99
CA ILE A 55 8.56 2.77 10.68
C ILE A 55 7.51 2.57 9.59
N CYS A 56 6.51 1.72 9.82
CA CYS A 56 5.41 1.51 8.86
C CYS A 56 4.68 2.82 8.52
N SER A 57 4.38 3.64 9.53
CA SER A 57 3.77 4.96 9.34
C SER A 57 4.67 5.90 8.55
N MET A 58 5.98 5.95 8.84
CA MET A 58 6.92 6.76 8.07
C MET A 58 6.98 6.34 6.60
N VAL A 59 7.00 5.04 6.32
CA VAL A 59 6.98 4.53 4.93
C VAL A 59 5.68 4.90 4.23
N ALA A 60 4.53 4.78 4.92
CA ALA A 60 3.23 5.19 4.37
C ALA A 60 3.21 6.69 4.04
N HIS A 61 3.76 7.54 4.91
CA HIS A 61 3.86 8.99 4.66
C HIS A 61 4.79 9.32 3.48
N ILE A 62 5.93 8.63 3.35
CA ILE A 62 6.82 8.81 2.20
C ILE A 62 6.10 8.42 0.90
N GLY A 63 5.35 7.30 0.93
CA GLY A 63 4.50 6.88 -0.18
C GLY A 63 3.50 7.95 -0.60
N ALA A 64 2.80 8.56 0.36
CA ALA A 64 1.83 9.63 0.10
C ALA A 64 2.47 10.91 -0.47
N ILE A 65 3.71 11.25 -0.07
CA ILE A 65 4.45 12.39 -0.64
C ILE A 65 4.83 12.10 -2.10
N ILE A 66 5.29 10.88 -2.39
CA ILE A 66 5.63 10.45 -3.75
C ILE A 66 4.38 10.42 -4.63
N GLU A 67 3.26 9.92 -4.09
CA GLU A 67 1.94 9.94 -4.73
C GLU A 67 1.56 11.36 -5.12
N ALA A 68 1.55 12.30 -4.17
CA ALA A 68 1.18 13.70 -4.43
C ALA A 68 2.08 14.37 -5.48
N TYR A 69 3.39 14.11 -5.45
CA TYR A 69 4.33 14.67 -6.43
C TYR A 69 4.12 14.08 -7.83
N THR A 70 3.84 12.78 -7.89
CA THR A 70 3.60 12.07 -9.14
C THR A 70 2.27 12.49 -9.74
N ASP A 71 1.22 12.63 -8.93
CA ASP A 71 -0.12 13.00 -9.38
C ASP A 71 -0.16 14.41 -9.97
N ASP A 72 0.52 15.41 -9.36
CA ASP A 72 0.57 16.78 -9.91
C ASP A 72 1.30 16.84 -11.26
N ASN A 73 2.39 16.08 -11.43
CA ASN A 73 3.16 16.07 -12.67
C ASN A 73 2.46 15.25 -13.78
N LEU A 74 1.88 14.10 -13.44
CA LEU A 74 1.24 13.21 -14.42
C LEU A 74 -0.14 13.71 -14.83
N THR A 75 -0.92 14.31 -13.93
CA THR A 75 -2.25 14.87 -14.25
C THR A 75 -2.15 16.03 -15.25
N ARG A 76 -1.04 16.77 -15.28
CA ARG A 76 -0.77 17.79 -16.30
C ARG A 76 -0.53 17.21 -17.68
N LEU A 77 -0.01 15.99 -17.75
CA LEU A 77 0.23 15.27 -18.98
C LEU A 77 -1.01 14.54 -19.46
N TRP A 78 -1.56 13.60 -18.66
CA TRP A 78 -2.84 12.88 -18.87
C TRP A 78 -3.50 12.47 -17.55
N ILE A 79 -4.83 12.64 -17.45
CA ILE A 79 -5.59 12.39 -16.21
C ILE A 79 -5.72 10.90 -15.81
N HIS A 80 -5.53 9.97 -16.75
CA HIS A 80 -5.61 8.52 -16.48
C HIS A 80 -4.23 7.88 -16.21
N LEU A 81 -3.13 8.61 -16.44
CA LEU A 81 -1.77 8.11 -16.24
C LEU A 81 -1.45 7.74 -14.78
N PRO A 82 -1.87 8.52 -13.77
CA PRO A 82 -1.59 8.20 -12.37
C PRO A 82 -2.20 6.87 -11.95
N ILE A 83 -3.47 6.62 -12.32
CA ILE A 83 -4.21 5.38 -12.00
C ILE A 83 -3.43 4.15 -12.49
N LEU A 84 -2.87 4.20 -13.71
CA LEU A 84 -2.05 3.11 -14.22
C LEU A 84 -0.76 2.94 -13.42
N SER A 85 -0.09 4.04 -13.06
CA SER A 85 1.15 3.96 -12.26
C SER A 85 0.93 3.31 -10.89
N TYR A 86 -0.13 3.72 -10.17
CA TYR A 86 -0.49 3.14 -8.88
C TYR A 86 -0.93 1.68 -9.00
N GLY A 87 -1.65 1.34 -10.07
CA GLY A 87 -2.01 -0.05 -10.37
C GLY A 87 -0.80 -0.96 -10.55
N ASN A 88 0.24 -0.49 -11.26
CA ASN A 88 1.48 -1.25 -11.44
C ASN A 88 2.25 -1.43 -10.13
N VAL A 89 2.37 -0.38 -9.32
CA VAL A 89 3.04 -0.46 -8.01
C VAL A 89 2.31 -1.42 -7.07
N SER A 90 0.97 -1.36 -7.04
CA SER A 90 0.15 -2.27 -6.25
C SER A 90 0.28 -3.72 -6.72
N LEU A 91 0.35 -3.96 -8.03
CA LEU A 91 0.55 -5.31 -8.57
C LEU A 91 1.91 -5.88 -8.19
N ILE A 92 2.97 -5.06 -8.28
CA ILE A 92 4.30 -5.45 -7.81
C ILE A 92 4.27 -5.78 -6.32
N ALA A 93 3.64 -4.93 -5.51
CA ALA A 93 3.49 -5.16 -4.08
C ALA A 93 2.70 -6.45 -3.77
N ALA A 94 1.64 -6.73 -4.51
CA ALA A 94 0.86 -7.96 -4.38
C ALA A 94 1.67 -9.21 -4.77
N VAL A 95 2.48 -9.13 -5.82
CA VAL A 95 3.41 -10.21 -6.20
C VAL A 95 4.45 -10.43 -5.12
N PHE A 96 5.03 -9.36 -4.56
CA PHE A 96 5.92 -9.49 -3.41
C PHE A 96 5.21 -10.11 -2.20
N ALA A 97 3.98 -9.72 -1.91
CA ALA A 97 3.18 -10.31 -0.84
C ALA A 97 2.93 -11.81 -1.04
N LEU A 98 2.77 -12.28 -2.29
CA LEU A 98 2.66 -13.70 -2.63
C LEU A 98 4.01 -14.44 -2.54
N ILE A 99 5.12 -13.75 -2.84
CA ILE A 99 6.48 -14.31 -2.75
C ILE A 99 6.93 -14.44 -1.30
N PHE A 100 6.51 -13.53 -0.41
CA PHE A 100 6.70 -13.71 1.02
C PHE A 100 5.81 -14.87 1.48
N PRO A 101 6.39 -16.05 1.79
CA PRO A 101 5.61 -17.15 2.31
C PRO A 101 4.95 -16.63 3.58
N GLU A 102 3.65 -16.85 3.69
CA GLU A 102 2.92 -16.50 4.89
C GLU A 102 3.72 -16.96 6.11
N THR A 103 4.00 -16.03 7.03
CA THR A 103 4.62 -16.23 8.35
C THR A 103 3.78 -17.14 9.26
N LEU A 104 2.95 -17.99 8.68
CA LEU A 104 1.99 -18.88 9.29
C LEU A 104 2.66 -20.24 9.45
N SER A 105 3.53 -20.37 10.46
CA SER A 105 3.92 -21.63 11.16
C SER A 105 5.25 -21.54 11.92
N GLN A 106 5.92 -20.39 12.01
CA GLN A 106 7.08 -20.25 12.91
C GLN A 106 6.65 -19.60 14.24
N PRO A 107 6.93 -20.24 15.40
CA PRO A 107 6.64 -19.63 16.69
C PRO A 107 7.41 -18.31 16.77
N LEU A 108 6.68 -17.20 16.91
CA LEU A 108 7.28 -15.88 17.08
C LEU A 108 8.27 -15.96 18.26
N PRO A 109 9.56 -15.64 18.06
CA PRO A 109 10.50 -15.57 19.17
C PRO A 109 10.02 -14.47 20.12
N GLN A 110 9.48 -14.88 21.27
CA GLN A 110 8.87 -13.98 22.26
C GLN A 110 9.88 -13.05 22.98
N SER A 111 11.18 -13.15 22.70
CA SER A 111 12.19 -12.23 23.21
C SER A 111 13.42 -12.22 22.29
N VAL A 112 14.12 -11.08 22.24
CA VAL A 112 15.44 -10.92 21.60
C VAL A 112 16.44 -11.97 22.12
N ASP A 113 16.24 -12.45 23.34
CA ASP A 113 17.05 -13.51 23.97
C ASP A 113 16.99 -14.86 23.23
N ASN A 114 15.91 -15.14 22.48
CA ASN A 114 15.78 -16.39 21.71
C ASN A 114 16.47 -16.31 20.33
N ILE A 115 16.64 -15.10 19.78
CA ILE A 115 17.38 -14.87 18.52
C ILE A 115 18.89 -15.08 18.77
N GLU A 116 19.37 -14.62 19.93
CA GLU A 116 20.76 -14.81 20.34
C GLU A 116 21.08 -16.29 20.64
N LYS A 117 20.16 -17.02 21.29
CA LYS A 117 20.34 -18.47 21.54
C LYS A 117 20.34 -19.32 20.27
N MET A 118 19.61 -18.94 19.21
CA MET A 118 19.67 -19.65 17.93
C MET A 118 21.00 -19.44 17.18
N ASN A 119 21.68 -18.32 17.37
CA ASN A 119 22.99 -18.05 16.77
C ASN A 119 24.18 -18.59 17.58
N LEU A 120 23.97 -19.00 18.83
CA LEU A 120 25.01 -19.57 19.71
C LEU A 120 25.12 -21.10 19.63
N ILE A 121 24.33 -21.78 18.78
CA ILE A 121 24.42 -23.22 18.52
C ILE A 121 24.94 -23.49 17.10
N LYS A 122 25.87 -22.66 16.62
CA LYS A 122 26.56 -22.88 15.35
C LYS A 122 28.05 -23.06 15.56
#